data_AF-A0A814BMQ7-F1
#
_entry.id   AF-A0A814BMQ7-F1
#
_cell.length_a   1.000
_cell.length_b   1.000
_cell.length_c   1.000
_cell.angle_alpha   90.00
_cell.angle_beta   90.00
_cell.angle_gamma   90.00
#
_symmetry.space_group_name_H-M   'P 1'
#
loop_
_entity.id
_entity.type
_entity.pdbx_description
1 polymer ?
#
loop_
_entity_poly.entity_id
_entity_poly.type
_entity_poly.pdbx_seq_one_letter_code
_entity_poly.pdbx_strand_id
1 'polypeptide(L)'
;MTIKSFHQHVRTQAAPPPRTNNELDKLENQAAEANADISVDSRHQTLQGLMFQFDENVIEALHLFKKQNVDYVQLEIDHEKERTLLSHSESHVTPEQIQKLLPDNAGRYHIYRFKHDFNSETINSTFFLYSVPGHGSKIKQRMVYASCKESVIDTIEKKFGINFDRKLEICDITDLTNDYLFQQLHPEASVNVAKTSFARPKAPSTRGPRRLLKTADNPDE
;
A
#
# COMPACT_ATOMS: atom_id res chain seq x y z
N MET A 1 -65.48 10.17 -1.19
CA MET A 1 -64.24 9.93 -1.95
C MET A 1 -64.62 9.51 -3.36
N THR A 2 -64.10 10.18 -4.38
CA THR A 2 -64.44 9.90 -5.78
C THR A 2 -63.32 9.06 -6.42
N ILE A 3 -63.63 8.20 -7.38
CA ILE A 3 -62.61 7.40 -8.11
C ILE A 3 -61.48 8.30 -8.66
N LYS A 4 -61.83 9.51 -9.12
CA LYS A 4 -60.85 10.53 -9.54
C LYS A 4 -59.88 10.96 -8.43
N SER A 5 -60.37 11.17 -7.20
CA SER A 5 -59.50 11.54 -6.07
C SER A 5 -58.58 10.39 -5.65
N PHE A 6 -59.04 9.14 -5.78
CA PHE A 6 -58.21 7.95 -5.54
C PHE A 6 -57.05 7.86 -6.54
N HIS A 7 -57.32 8.00 -7.84
CA HIS A 7 -56.25 8.03 -8.86
C HIS A 7 -55.27 9.18 -8.67
N GLN A 8 -55.74 10.34 -8.21
CA GLN A 8 -54.87 11.47 -7.90
C GLN A 8 -53.97 11.19 -6.69
N HIS A 9 -54.49 10.56 -5.63
CA HIS A 9 -53.70 10.15 -4.47
C HIS A 9 -52.59 9.16 -4.83
N VAL A 10 -52.91 8.14 -5.65
CA VAL A 10 -51.91 7.17 -6.16
C VAL A 10 -50.82 7.87 -6.97
N ARG A 11 -51.18 8.85 -7.82
CA ARG A 11 -50.21 9.66 -8.57
C ARG A 11 -49.33 10.53 -7.65
N THR A 12 -49.89 11.10 -6.60
CA THR A 12 -49.13 11.91 -5.63
C THR A 12 -48.18 11.04 -4.79
N GLN A 13 -48.57 9.81 -4.42
CA GLN A 13 -47.67 8.87 -3.76
C GLN A 13 -46.52 8.39 -4.68
N ALA A 14 -46.79 8.27 -5.97
CA ALA A 14 -45.78 7.91 -6.97
C ALA A 14 -44.93 9.10 -7.45
N ALA A 15 -45.27 10.34 -7.08
CA ALA A 15 -44.51 11.51 -7.44
C ALA A 15 -43.17 11.55 -6.67
N PRO A 16 -42.09 12.07 -7.28
CA PRO A 16 -40.82 12.19 -6.59
C PRO A 16 -40.97 13.09 -5.37
N PRO A 17 -40.35 12.75 -4.22
CA PRO A 17 -40.41 13.58 -3.04
C PRO A 17 -39.76 14.94 -3.32
N PRO A 18 -40.28 16.03 -2.74
CA PRO A 18 -39.64 17.33 -2.84
C PRO A 18 -38.25 17.24 -2.20
N ARG A 19 -37.22 17.64 -2.94
CA ARG A 19 -35.84 17.67 -2.48
C ARG A 19 -35.36 19.08 -2.29
N THR A 20 -34.50 19.28 -1.31
CA THR A 20 -33.77 20.55 -1.14
C THR A 20 -32.59 20.63 -2.11
N ASN A 21 -32.11 21.83 -2.42
CA ASN A 21 -30.94 22.00 -3.30
C ASN A 21 -29.73 21.19 -2.80
N ASN A 22 -29.48 21.19 -1.49
CA ASN A 22 -28.39 20.40 -0.89
C ASN A 22 -28.52 18.88 -1.14
N GLU A 23 -29.74 18.35 -1.22
CA GLU A 23 -29.95 16.92 -1.51
C GLU A 23 -29.76 16.61 -2.99
N LEU A 24 -30.10 17.56 -3.87
CA LEU A 24 -29.80 17.45 -5.29
C LEU A 24 -28.29 17.45 -5.53
N ASP A 25 -27.56 18.39 -4.92
CA ASP A 25 -26.10 18.48 -5.04
C ASP A 25 -25.41 17.21 -4.53
N LYS A 26 -25.88 16.65 -3.41
CA LYS A 26 -25.35 15.38 -2.87
C LYS A 26 -25.57 14.21 -3.82
N LEU A 27 -26.74 14.13 -4.44
CA LEU A 27 -27.04 13.05 -5.38
C LEU A 27 -26.27 13.20 -6.70
N GLU A 28 -26.06 14.44 -7.14
CA GLU A 28 -25.21 14.74 -8.28
C GLU A 28 -23.77 14.30 -8.01
N ASN A 29 -23.21 14.65 -6.85
CA ASN A 29 -21.88 14.20 -6.43
C ASN A 29 -21.81 12.67 -6.29
N GLN A 30 -22.81 12.03 -5.68
CA GLN A 30 -22.85 10.57 -5.54
C GLN A 30 -22.93 9.85 -6.89
N ALA A 31 -23.69 10.40 -7.85
CA ALA A 31 -23.75 9.88 -9.20
C ALA A 31 -22.43 10.11 -9.96
N ALA A 32 -21.78 11.25 -9.77
CA ALA A 32 -20.46 11.54 -10.33
C ALA A 32 -19.38 10.61 -9.76
N GLU A 33 -19.37 10.35 -8.45
CA GLU A 33 -18.46 9.41 -7.77
C GLU A 33 -18.67 7.96 -8.26
N ALA A 34 -19.92 7.52 -8.42
CA ALA A 34 -20.22 6.18 -8.94
C ALA A 34 -19.71 5.98 -10.38
N ASN A 35 -19.71 7.05 -11.19
CA ASN A 35 -19.15 7.02 -12.54
C ASN A 35 -17.60 7.15 -12.54
N ALA A 36 -17.03 7.86 -11.55
CA ALA A 36 -15.58 8.02 -11.41
C ALA A 36 -14.89 6.69 -11.08
N ASP A 37 -15.51 5.83 -10.26
CA ASP A 37 -14.96 4.51 -9.90
C ASP A 37 -14.86 3.53 -11.10
N ILE A 38 -15.66 3.76 -12.14
CA ILE A 38 -15.70 2.94 -13.37
C ILE A 38 -14.73 3.48 -14.44
N SER A 39 -14.16 4.68 -14.23
CA SER A 39 -13.24 5.29 -15.19
C SER A 39 -11.88 4.58 -15.19
N VAL A 40 -11.43 4.20 -16.38
CA VAL A 40 -10.15 3.50 -16.62
C VAL A 40 -8.92 4.41 -16.42
N ASP A 41 -9.13 5.68 -16.09
CA ASP A 41 -8.06 6.66 -15.92
C ASP A 41 -7.58 6.72 -14.46
N SER A 42 -6.90 5.66 -14.03
CA SER A 42 -6.23 5.56 -12.72
C SER A 42 -5.08 6.56 -12.54
N ARG A 43 -4.66 7.28 -13.60
CA ARG A 43 -3.49 8.17 -13.57
C ARG A 43 -3.68 9.40 -12.70
N HIS A 44 -4.91 9.80 -12.41
CA HIS A 44 -5.21 11.00 -11.61
C HIS A 44 -5.37 10.72 -10.10
N GLN A 45 -5.30 9.46 -9.65
CA GLN A 45 -5.42 9.13 -8.21
C GLN A 45 -4.16 9.45 -7.41
N THR A 46 -2.99 9.52 -8.06
CA THR A 46 -1.72 9.88 -7.42
C THR A 46 -1.18 11.15 -8.06
N LEU A 47 -0.79 12.14 -7.24
CA LEU A 47 -0.09 13.33 -7.73
C LEU A 47 1.15 12.90 -8.54
N GLN A 48 1.39 13.55 -9.68
CA GLN A 48 2.60 13.30 -10.47
C GLN A 48 3.84 13.50 -9.58
N GLY A 49 4.63 12.43 -9.42
CA GLY A 49 5.78 12.42 -8.53
C GLY A 49 6.84 13.46 -8.90
N LEU A 50 7.59 13.92 -7.90
CA LEU A 50 8.72 14.83 -8.11
C LEU A 50 9.91 14.03 -8.67
N MET A 51 10.35 14.36 -9.89
CA MET A 51 11.45 13.65 -10.53
C MET A 51 12.76 14.45 -10.39
N PHE A 52 13.64 13.97 -9.50
CA PHE A 52 14.99 14.50 -9.36
C PHE A 52 16.00 13.73 -10.20
N GLN A 53 17.03 14.43 -10.68
CA GLN A 53 18.09 13.82 -11.46
C GLN A 53 19.06 13.06 -10.55
N PHE A 54 19.56 11.93 -11.05
CA PHE A 54 20.61 11.16 -10.37
C PHE A 54 21.97 11.79 -10.65
N ASP A 55 22.77 11.90 -9.60
CA ASP A 55 24.17 12.27 -9.72
C ASP A 55 24.99 11.14 -10.37
N GLU A 56 26.11 11.48 -10.99
CA GLU A 56 26.95 10.52 -11.72
C GLU A 56 27.40 9.36 -10.82
N ASN A 57 27.74 9.66 -9.57
CA ASN A 57 28.13 8.66 -8.57
C ASN A 57 27.01 7.63 -8.28
N VAL A 58 25.74 8.07 -8.30
CA VAL A 58 24.59 7.17 -8.10
C VAL A 58 24.45 6.24 -9.30
N ILE A 59 24.60 6.76 -10.51
CA ILE A 59 24.51 6.00 -11.75
C ILE A 59 25.58 4.89 -11.75
N GLU A 60 26.82 5.22 -11.37
CA GLU A 60 27.91 4.25 -11.24
C GLU A 60 27.62 3.18 -10.18
N ALA A 61 27.17 3.57 -9.00
CA ALA A 61 26.81 2.65 -7.92
C ALA A 61 25.68 1.69 -8.34
N LEU A 62 24.66 2.17 -9.05
CA LEU A 62 23.58 1.34 -9.60
C LEU A 62 24.08 0.37 -10.67
N HIS A 63 25.05 0.77 -11.51
CA HIS A 63 25.68 -0.14 -12.45
C HIS A 63 26.49 -1.24 -11.76
N LEU A 64 27.22 -0.91 -10.68
CA LEU A 64 27.94 -1.88 -9.86
C LEU A 64 26.98 -2.83 -9.14
N PHE A 65 25.87 -2.31 -8.62
CA PHE A 65 24.81 -3.11 -8.02
C PHE A 65 24.21 -4.09 -9.02
N LYS A 66 23.92 -3.65 -10.26
CA LYS A 66 23.42 -4.51 -11.33
C LYS A 66 24.39 -5.66 -11.66
N LYS A 67 25.69 -5.38 -11.68
CA LYS A 67 26.74 -6.38 -11.90
C LYS A 67 26.97 -7.32 -10.72
N GLN A 68 26.24 -7.14 -9.62
CA GLN A 68 26.36 -7.92 -8.39
C GLN A 68 27.70 -7.72 -7.64
N ASN A 69 28.41 -6.62 -7.92
CA ASN A 69 29.64 -6.28 -7.22
C ASN A 69 29.36 -5.61 -5.86
N VAL A 70 28.19 -4.97 -5.75
CA VAL A 70 27.74 -4.23 -4.57
C VAL A 70 26.38 -4.79 -4.17
N ASP A 71 26.19 -5.05 -2.89
CA ASP A 71 24.95 -5.60 -2.33
C ASP A 71 24.06 -4.53 -1.70
N TYR A 72 24.59 -3.34 -1.42
CA TYR A 72 23.87 -2.25 -0.77
C TYR A 72 24.24 -0.88 -1.35
N VAL A 73 23.23 -0.09 -1.67
CA VAL A 73 23.37 1.30 -2.13
C VAL A 73 22.40 2.19 -1.34
N GLN A 74 22.92 3.24 -0.73
CA GLN A 74 22.14 4.24 0.01
C GLN A 74 22.10 5.55 -0.76
N LEU A 75 20.88 6.04 -1.00
CA LEU A 75 20.62 7.29 -1.70
C LEU A 75 20.13 8.36 -0.72
N GLU A 76 20.61 9.58 -0.95
CA GLU A 76 20.19 10.79 -0.26
C GLU A 76 19.60 11.76 -1.28
N ILE A 77 18.53 12.45 -0.91
CA ILE A 77 18.02 13.58 -1.68
C ILE A 77 18.59 14.88 -1.09
N ASP A 78 19.29 15.62 -1.95
CA ASP A 78 19.61 17.02 -1.73
C ASP A 78 18.41 17.87 -2.17
N HIS A 79 17.73 18.46 -1.17
CA HIS A 79 16.54 19.27 -1.36
C HIS A 79 16.84 20.72 -1.79
N GLU A 80 18.10 21.16 -1.72
CA GLU A 80 18.52 22.48 -2.21
C GLU A 80 18.88 22.43 -3.69
N LYS A 81 19.57 21.35 -4.09
CA LYS A 81 19.99 21.15 -5.49
C LYS A 81 19.02 20.31 -6.32
N GLU A 82 17.99 19.75 -5.69
CA GLU A 82 16.98 18.89 -6.33
C GLU A 82 17.62 17.69 -7.07
N ARG A 83 18.60 17.06 -6.41
CA ARG A 83 19.36 15.92 -6.94
C ARG A 83 19.39 14.76 -5.98
N THR A 84 19.46 13.55 -6.53
CA THR A 84 19.70 12.33 -5.76
C THR A 84 21.20 12.04 -5.74
N LEU A 85 21.77 12.04 -4.55
CA LEU A 85 23.18 11.83 -4.26
C LEU A 85 23.41 10.42 -3.70
N LEU A 86 24.64 9.93 -3.86
CA LEU A 86 25.10 8.70 -3.23
C LEU A 86 25.58 9.02 -1.82
N SER A 87 25.02 8.35 -0.82
CA SER A 87 25.44 8.50 0.58
C SER A 87 26.45 7.42 0.97
N HIS A 88 26.14 6.16 0.67
CA HIS A 88 26.99 5.01 0.99
C HIS A 88 26.80 3.88 -0.03
N SER A 89 27.84 3.10 -0.27
CA SER A 89 27.78 1.90 -1.12
C SER A 89 28.76 0.85 -0.60
N GLU A 90 28.29 -0.36 -0.35
CA GLU A 90 29.10 -1.42 0.25
C GLU A 90 28.63 -2.83 -0.17
N SER A 91 29.54 -3.79 -0.13
CA SER A 91 29.27 -5.22 -0.40
C SER A 91 29.21 -6.02 0.90
N HIS A 92 28.51 -7.16 0.89
CA HIS A 92 28.37 -8.04 2.07
C HIS A 92 27.77 -7.36 3.32
N VAL A 93 26.80 -6.46 3.10
CA VAL A 93 26.13 -5.75 4.20
C VAL A 93 25.01 -6.61 4.80
N THR A 94 24.94 -6.64 6.13
CA THR A 94 23.87 -7.26 6.90
C THR A 94 22.79 -6.23 7.28
N PRO A 95 21.53 -6.63 7.51
CA PRO A 95 20.48 -5.69 7.92
C PRO A 95 20.83 -4.91 9.19
N GLU A 96 21.51 -5.54 10.15
CA GLU A 96 21.99 -4.89 11.38
C GLU A 96 23.03 -3.78 11.11
N GLN A 97 23.85 -3.91 10.06
CA GLN A 97 24.76 -2.85 9.65
C GLN A 97 24.01 -1.70 8.98
N ILE A 98 22.96 -2.00 8.20
CA ILE A 98 22.09 -0.98 7.60
C ILE A 98 21.43 -0.16 8.70
N GLN A 99 21.01 -0.80 9.80
CA GLN A 99 20.45 -0.11 10.97
C GLN A 99 21.40 0.96 11.53
N LYS A 100 22.71 0.67 11.57
CA LYS A 100 23.72 1.62 12.09
C LYS A 100 24.02 2.77 11.13
N LEU A 101 23.74 2.58 9.83
CA LEU A 101 23.97 3.58 8.77
C LEU A 101 22.77 4.55 8.61
N LEU A 102 21.65 4.28 9.28
CA LEU A 102 20.45 5.09 9.22
C LEU A 102 20.58 6.32 10.14
N PRO A 103 20.48 7.55 9.59
CA PRO A 103 20.52 8.76 10.41
C PRO A 103 19.18 9.02 11.10
N ASP A 104 19.21 9.38 12.38
CA ASP A 104 18.00 9.66 13.18
C ASP A 104 17.21 10.90 12.72
N ASN A 105 17.84 11.81 11.97
CA ASN A 105 17.25 13.11 11.62
C ASN A 105 16.88 13.25 10.13
N ALA A 106 17.21 12.29 9.28
CA ALA A 106 17.07 12.42 7.84
C ALA A 106 16.54 11.15 7.18
N GLY A 107 15.71 11.34 6.15
CA GLY A 107 15.27 10.24 5.30
C GLY A 107 16.38 9.72 4.40
N ARG A 108 16.30 8.43 4.05
CA ARG A 108 17.20 7.76 3.10
C ARG A 108 16.43 6.73 2.28
N TYR A 109 16.87 6.51 1.04
CA TYR A 109 16.47 5.32 0.30
C TYR A 109 17.59 4.31 0.32
N HIS A 110 17.22 3.05 0.32
CA HIS A 110 18.17 1.95 0.31
C HIS A 110 17.76 0.93 -0.74
N ILE A 111 18.74 0.49 -1.49
CA ILE A 111 18.63 -0.59 -2.44
C ILE A 111 19.49 -1.70 -1.87
N TYR A 112 18.85 -2.78 -1.49
CA TYR A 112 19.51 -3.86 -0.77
C TYR A 112 19.26 -5.19 -1.45
N ARG A 113 20.32 -5.97 -1.62
CA ARG A 113 20.26 -7.35 -2.10
C ARG A 113 20.32 -8.29 -0.91
N PHE A 114 19.18 -8.86 -0.58
CA PHE A 114 19.06 -9.87 0.45
C PHE A 114 19.37 -11.24 -0.15
N LYS A 115 20.38 -11.91 0.40
CA LYS A 115 20.74 -13.28 0.02
C LYS A 115 20.20 -14.19 1.10
N HIS A 116 19.23 -15.04 0.75
CA HIS A 116 18.61 -15.96 1.70
C HIS A 116 18.36 -17.32 1.06
N ASP A 117 18.36 -18.34 1.90
CA ASP A 117 18.05 -19.69 1.47
C ASP A 117 16.55 -19.95 1.67
N PHE A 118 15.85 -20.36 0.62
CA PHE A 118 14.45 -20.77 0.68
C PHE A 118 14.27 -22.07 -0.09
N ASN A 119 13.61 -23.06 0.51
CA ASN A 119 13.45 -24.40 -0.08
C ASN A 119 14.75 -25.05 -0.56
N SER A 120 15.85 -24.83 0.17
CA SER A 120 17.20 -25.33 -0.15
C SER A 120 17.84 -24.76 -1.42
N GLU A 121 17.34 -23.62 -1.91
CA GLU A 121 17.96 -22.83 -2.98
C GLU A 121 18.35 -21.44 -2.44
N THR A 122 19.55 -20.97 -2.77
CA THR A 122 20.00 -19.61 -2.43
C THR A 122 19.44 -18.62 -3.42
N ILE A 123 18.54 -17.76 -2.95
CA ILE A 123 17.86 -16.76 -3.76
C ILE A 123 18.42 -15.38 -3.38
N ASN A 124 18.66 -14.56 -4.41
CA ASN A 124 19.05 -13.17 -4.23
C ASN A 124 17.85 -12.28 -4.54
N SER A 125 17.19 -11.76 -3.52
CA SER A 125 16.05 -10.85 -3.67
C SER A 125 16.46 -9.40 -3.48
N THR A 126 15.90 -8.52 -4.30
CA THR A 126 16.20 -7.08 -4.30
C THR A 126 15.08 -6.33 -3.60
N PHE A 127 15.44 -5.59 -2.55
CA PHE A 127 14.54 -4.72 -1.80
C PHE A 127 14.80 -3.26 -2.11
N PHE A 128 13.71 -2.50 -2.24
CA PHE A 128 13.73 -1.05 -2.09
C PHE A 128 13.21 -0.71 -0.70
N LEU A 129 14.03 -0.05 0.12
CA LEU A 129 13.65 0.41 1.45
C LEU A 129 13.59 1.93 1.46
N TYR A 130 12.49 2.46 1.95
CA TYR A 130 12.31 3.86 2.23
C TYR A 130 12.28 4.06 3.73
N SER A 131 13.28 4.75 4.28
CA SER A 131 13.31 5.05 5.70
C SER A 131 13.24 6.55 5.94
N VAL A 132 12.31 6.96 6.80
CA VAL A 132 12.21 8.33 7.28
C VAL A 132 11.87 8.29 8.76
N PRO A 133 12.76 8.78 9.64
CA PRO A 133 12.46 8.88 11.05
C PRO A 133 11.29 9.85 11.25
N GLY A 134 10.23 9.36 11.90
CA GLY A 134 9.01 10.12 12.15
C GLY A 134 9.24 11.31 13.08
N HIS A 135 10.14 11.16 14.05
CA HIS A 135 10.55 12.19 15.00
C HIS A 135 11.97 12.66 14.65
N GLY A 136 12.16 13.96 14.36
CA GLY A 136 13.48 14.56 14.09
C GLY A 136 13.66 15.13 12.67
N SER A 137 12.96 14.59 11.66
CA SER A 137 13.02 15.10 10.29
C SER A 137 12.16 16.36 10.08
N LYS A 138 12.55 17.25 9.15
CA LYS A 138 11.74 18.41 8.76
C LYS A 138 10.57 17.99 7.88
N ILE A 139 9.40 18.62 8.03
CA ILE A 139 8.19 18.33 7.21
C ILE A 139 8.51 18.41 5.72
N LYS A 140 9.21 19.46 5.28
CA LYS A 140 9.63 19.64 3.88
C LYS A 140 10.42 18.44 3.37
N GLN A 141 11.36 17.94 4.16
CA GLN A 141 12.17 16.78 3.79
C GLN A 141 11.29 15.53 3.65
N ARG A 142 10.41 15.26 4.63
CA ARG A 142 9.50 14.10 4.54
C ARG A 142 8.62 14.14 3.30
N MET A 143 8.07 15.32 2.98
CA MET A 143 7.25 15.50 1.78
C MET A 143 8.06 15.24 0.51
N VAL A 144 9.27 15.82 0.40
CA VAL A 144 10.13 15.62 -0.78
C VAL A 144 10.47 14.14 -0.96
N TYR A 145 10.86 13.43 0.10
CA TYR A 145 11.15 12.00 -0.02
C TYR A 145 9.89 11.19 -0.38
N ALA A 146 8.73 11.45 0.25
CA ALA A 146 7.50 10.75 -0.14
C ALA A 146 7.11 11.00 -1.60
N SER A 147 7.26 12.23 -2.09
CA SER A 147 6.93 12.62 -3.46
C SER A 147 7.91 12.10 -4.52
N CYS A 148 9.19 11.92 -4.17
CA CYS A 148 10.22 11.43 -5.09
C CYS A 148 10.30 9.90 -5.15
N LYS A 149 9.77 9.19 -4.14
CA LYS A 149 9.89 7.72 -4.00
C LYS A 149 9.56 6.99 -5.30
N GLU A 150 8.37 7.23 -5.84
CA GLU A 150 7.89 6.51 -7.03
C GLU A 150 8.74 6.84 -8.27
N SER A 151 9.12 8.11 -8.45
CA SER A 151 9.97 8.54 -9.56
C SER A 151 11.37 7.91 -9.52
N VAL A 152 11.94 7.74 -8.32
CA VAL A 152 13.24 7.07 -8.13
C VAL A 152 13.13 5.59 -8.51
N ILE A 153 12.11 4.89 -8.00
CA ILE A 153 11.86 3.47 -8.30
C ILE A 153 11.66 3.27 -9.80
N ASP A 154 10.78 4.06 -10.42
CA ASP A 154 10.50 4.01 -11.86
C ASP A 154 11.76 4.24 -12.70
N THR A 155 12.60 5.20 -12.29
CA THR A 155 13.84 5.51 -13.00
C THR A 155 14.81 4.34 -12.92
N ILE A 156 14.92 3.69 -11.76
CA ILE A 156 15.79 2.54 -11.54
C ILE A 156 15.31 1.32 -12.35
N GLU A 157 14.02 1.01 -12.29
CA GLU A 157 13.43 -0.10 -13.03
C GLU A 157 13.54 0.13 -14.55
N LYS A 158 13.16 1.31 -15.07
CA LYS A 158 13.11 1.58 -16.51
C LYS A 158 14.47 1.85 -17.14
N LYS A 159 15.36 2.62 -16.49
CA LYS A 159 16.67 2.99 -17.09
C LYS A 159 17.76 1.98 -16.78
N PHE A 160 17.79 1.44 -15.56
CA PHE A 160 18.85 0.53 -15.13
C PHE A 160 18.45 -0.94 -15.25
N GLY A 161 17.15 -1.25 -15.33
CA GLY A 161 16.65 -2.62 -15.44
C GLY A 161 16.90 -3.43 -14.18
N ILE A 162 16.83 -2.80 -13.01
CA ILE A 162 16.90 -3.44 -11.70
C ILE A 162 15.46 -3.59 -11.21
N ASN A 163 14.97 -4.82 -11.13
CA ASN A 163 13.63 -5.10 -10.62
C ASN A 163 13.65 -5.24 -9.10
N PHE A 164 12.65 -4.68 -8.43
CA PHE A 164 12.48 -4.81 -6.99
C PHE A 164 11.44 -5.89 -6.68
N ASP A 165 11.81 -6.90 -5.88
CA ASP A 165 10.90 -7.95 -5.44
C ASP A 165 9.93 -7.42 -4.39
N ARG A 166 10.41 -6.53 -3.51
CA ARG A 166 9.61 -5.88 -2.48
C ARG A 166 10.02 -4.42 -2.29
N LYS A 167 9.01 -3.58 -2.09
CA LYS A 167 9.13 -2.14 -1.78
C LYS A 167 8.59 -1.95 -0.36
N LEU A 168 9.46 -1.58 0.58
CA LEU A 168 9.13 -1.47 2.00
C LEU A 168 9.34 -0.06 2.51
N GLU A 169 8.49 0.37 3.43
CA GLU A 169 8.63 1.64 4.16
C GLU A 169 8.91 1.31 5.62
N ILE A 170 9.98 1.88 6.17
CA ILE A 170 10.47 1.60 7.51
C ILE A 170 10.46 2.92 8.29
N CYS A 171 9.60 2.98 9.30
CA CYS A 171 9.53 4.12 10.21
C CYS A 171 10.59 4.01 11.32
N ASP A 172 10.76 2.81 11.86
CA ASP A 172 11.70 2.54 12.95
C ASP A 172 12.83 1.63 12.49
N ILE A 173 14.06 2.05 12.81
CA ILE A 173 15.29 1.40 12.39
C ILE A 173 15.37 -0.03 12.96
N THR A 174 14.80 -0.27 14.14
CA THR A 174 14.79 -1.56 14.83
C THR A 174 14.02 -2.66 14.10
N ASP A 175 13.09 -2.27 13.22
CA ASP A 175 12.23 -3.23 12.51
C ASP A 175 12.98 -3.95 11.39
N LEU A 176 14.14 -3.44 10.97
CA LEU A 176 14.93 -4.01 9.89
C LEU A 176 15.73 -5.23 10.34
N THR A 177 15.06 -6.34 10.62
CA THR A 177 15.70 -7.62 10.97
C THR A 177 15.72 -8.58 9.78
N ASN A 178 16.63 -9.57 9.81
CA ASN A 178 16.66 -10.63 8.80
C ASN A 178 15.32 -11.37 8.73
N ASP A 179 14.73 -11.68 9.89
CA ASP A 179 13.45 -12.39 9.99
C ASP A 179 12.30 -11.57 9.37
N TYR A 180 12.29 -10.25 9.60
CA TYR A 180 11.28 -9.36 9.01
C TYR A 180 11.37 -9.33 7.48
N LEU A 181 12.57 -9.19 6.92
CA LEU A 181 12.78 -9.23 5.47
C LEU A 181 12.37 -10.58 4.88
N PHE A 182 12.72 -11.68 5.55
CA PHE A 182 12.35 -13.02 5.13
C PHE A 182 10.83 -13.21 5.11
N GLN A 183 10.12 -12.78 6.16
CA GLN A 183 8.66 -12.84 6.25
C GLN A 183 7.96 -12.00 5.17
N GLN A 184 8.53 -10.84 4.81
CA GLN A 184 7.99 -10.01 3.72
C GLN A 184 8.14 -10.66 2.34
N LEU A 185 9.21 -11.42 2.11
CA LEU A 185 9.40 -12.16 0.86
C LEU A 185 8.52 -13.40 0.80
N HIS A 186 8.51 -14.17 1.89
CA HIS A 186 7.80 -15.44 2.02
C HIS A 186 6.79 -15.32 3.15
N PRO A 187 5.60 -14.75 2.88
CA PRO A 187 4.55 -14.71 3.88
C PRO A 187 4.24 -16.14 4.29
N GLU A 188 4.45 -16.47 5.57
CA GLU A 188 4.03 -17.77 6.05
C GLU A 188 2.53 -17.92 5.80
N ALA A 189 2.11 -19.08 5.30
CA ALA A 189 0.72 -19.37 4.96
C ALA A 189 -0.21 -19.47 6.20
N SER A 190 0.12 -18.79 7.30
CA SER A 190 -0.49 -18.85 8.62
C SER A 190 -1.74 -17.98 8.78
N VAL A 191 -2.35 -17.50 7.69
CA VAL A 191 -3.67 -16.84 7.69
C VAL A 191 -4.79 -17.71 7.11
N ASN A 192 -4.49 -18.98 6.80
CA ASN A 192 -5.53 -20.02 6.70
C ASN A 192 -5.66 -20.81 8.01
N VAL A 193 -5.29 -20.20 9.14
CA VAL A 193 -5.87 -20.59 10.43
C VAL A 193 -7.35 -20.25 10.31
N ALA A 194 -8.15 -21.23 9.90
CA ALA A 194 -9.60 -21.15 9.84
C ALA A 194 -10.07 -20.41 11.09
N LYS A 195 -10.56 -19.17 10.91
CA LYS A 195 -10.88 -18.22 11.99
C LYS A 195 -11.45 -19.02 13.14
N THR A 196 -10.67 -19.17 14.22
CA THR A 196 -11.04 -20.02 15.34
C THR A 196 -12.25 -19.37 15.98
N SER A 197 -13.44 -19.77 15.56
CA SER A 197 -14.67 -19.16 16.03
C SER A 197 -14.80 -19.55 17.49
N PHE A 198 -14.95 -18.57 18.36
CA PHE A 198 -15.26 -18.83 19.75
C PHE A 198 -16.52 -19.71 19.82
N ALA A 199 -16.46 -20.78 20.62
CA ALA A 199 -17.60 -21.68 20.77
C ALA A 199 -18.79 -20.88 21.31
N ARG A 200 -19.95 -20.99 20.65
CA ARG A 200 -21.18 -20.35 21.14
C ARG A 200 -21.51 -20.89 22.53
N PRO A 201 -22.02 -20.04 23.46
CA PRO A 201 -22.37 -20.48 24.80
C PRO A 201 -23.40 -21.60 24.77
N LYS A 202 -23.37 -22.46 25.80
CA LYS A 202 -24.30 -23.60 25.91
C LYS A 202 -25.74 -23.09 25.96
N ALA A 203 -26.60 -23.64 25.11
CA ALA A 203 -28.02 -23.27 25.09
C ALA A 203 -28.71 -23.61 26.43
N PRO A 204 -29.74 -22.85 26.85
CA PRO A 204 -30.47 -23.11 28.08
C PRO A 204 -31.11 -24.51 28.07
N SER A 205 -30.96 -25.23 29.19
CA SER A 205 -31.33 -26.65 29.33
C SER A 205 -32.82 -26.96 29.17
N THR A 206 -33.68 -25.95 29.20
CA THR A 206 -35.15 -26.10 29.22
C THR A 206 -35.78 -26.07 27.82
N ARG A 207 -35.00 -25.87 26.75
CA ARG A 207 -35.52 -25.91 25.37
C ARG A 207 -35.58 -27.35 24.86
N GLY A 208 -36.75 -27.74 24.34
CA GLY A 208 -36.92 -28.99 23.59
C GLY A 208 -36.07 -29.07 22.31
N PRO A 209 -36.11 -30.18 21.58
CA PRO A 209 -35.25 -30.43 20.42
C PRO A 209 -35.41 -29.35 19.34
N ARG A 210 -34.32 -29.03 18.63
CA ARG A 210 -34.32 -28.03 17.55
C ARG A 210 -35.27 -28.48 16.44
N ARG A 211 -36.31 -27.69 16.17
CA ARG A 211 -37.27 -27.95 15.09
C ARG A 211 -36.85 -27.17 13.85
N LEU A 212 -36.85 -27.83 12.69
CA LEU A 212 -36.81 -27.14 11.40
C LEU A 212 -38.12 -26.39 11.25
N LEU A 213 -38.06 -25.06 11.18
CA LEU A 213 -39.22 -24.26 10.80
C LEU A 213 -39.34 -24.35 9.28
N LYS A 214 -40.47 -24.85 8.78
CA LYS A 214 -40.78 -24.78 7.35
C LYS A 214 -40.86 -23.29 6.99
N THR A 215 -39.90 -22.80 6.21
CA THR A 215 -40.09 -21.55 5.47
C THR A 215 -41.25 -21.79 4.52
N ALA A 216 -42.24 -20.89 4.49
CA ALA A 216 -43.35 -21.00 3.55
C ALA A 216 -42.76 -21.13 2.15
N ASP A 217 -43.08 -22.23 1.46
CA ASP A 217 -42.78 -22.40 0.05
C ASP A 217 -43.43 -21.22 -0.69
N ASN A 218 -42.65 -20.49 -1.50
CA ASN A 218 -43.18 -19.51 -2.44
C ASN A 218 -44.26 -20.20 -3.31
N PRO A 219 -45.51 -19.70 -3.34
CA PRO A 219 -46.51 -20.25 -4.23
C PRO A 219 -46.36 -19.54 -5.57
N ASP A 220 -45.46 -20.02 -6.43
CA ASP A 220 -45.44 -19.68 -7.86
C ASP A 220 -44.80 -20.85 -8.64
N GLU A 221 -45.55 -21.94 -8.75
CA GLU A 221 -45.64 -22.82 -9.94
C GLU A 221 -47.11 -23.19 -10.16
#